data_AF-A0A1G6WUI3-F1
#
_entry.id   AF-A0A1G6WUI3-F1
#
_cell.length_a   1.000
_cell.length_b   1.000
_cell.length_c   1.000
_cell.angle_alpha   90.00
_cell.angle_beta   90.00
_cell.angle_gamma   90.00
#
_symmetry.space_group_name_H-M   'P 1'
#
loop_
_entity.id
_entity.type
_entity.pdbx_description
1 polymer ?
#
loop_
_entity_poly.entity_id
_entity_poly.type
_entity_poly.pdbx_seq_one_letter_code
_entity_poly.pdbx_strand_id
1 'polypeptide(L)'
;MRRRKTGFRSGLIAVLVDEFRLIQHASNVRRGSLAHCRWGDIMNIGVGKQHWQLAQINVGRLVAPSHDPRVRPFFDALDRVNAIADAAPGFVWRLQSEAGNATDIQPTSDPLFIVNLSVWSDAEALFEFVYQSAHTPEMARRREYFDRFEGAYQALWWVPAGHRPSVDEGLSRLWRLDRYGPSVHAFTFKARFACPGLAGAPVDMQPDPWCFGRA
;
A
#
# COMPACT_ATOMS: atom_id res chain seq x y z
N MET A 1 19.82 38.59 24.42
CA MET A 1 18.41 38.19 24.63
C MET A 1 18.08 37.07 23.62
N ARG A 2 18.36 35.80 23.97
CA ARG A 2 18.16 34.62 23.11
C ARG A 2 16.86 33.93 23.53
N ARG A 3 15.82 33.94 22.69
CA ARG A 3 14.63 33.10 22.89
C ARG A 3 14.95 31.68 22.42
N ARG A 4 14.94 30.73 23.37
CA ARG A 4 15.03 29.29 23.12
C ARG A 4 13.77 28.87 22.37
N LYS A 5 13.92 28.26 21.19
CA LYS A 5 12.85 27.49 20.53
C LYS A 5 12.71 26.17 21.30
N THR A 6 11.60 26.00 21.99
CA THR A 6 11.20 24.73 22.58
C THR A 6 10.85 23.76 21.46
N GLY A 7 11.54 22.62 21.42
CA GLY A 7 11.30 21.56 20.46
C GLY A 7 9.92 20.94 20.65
N PHE A 8 9.21 20.76 19.54
CA PHE A 8 8.02 19.93 19.49
C PHE A 8 8.49 18.47 19.57
N ARG A 9 8.42 17.89 20.77
CA ARG A 9 8.68 16.46 21.00
C ARG A 9 7.42 15.68 20.60
N SER A 10 7.60 14.78 19.63
CA SER A 10 7.04 13.42 19.57
C SER A 10 5.83 13.14 20.46
N GLY A 11 4.65 13.04 19.85
CA GLY A 11 3.41 12.72 20.57
C GLY A 11 2.23 12.47 19.65
N LEU A 12 2.33 11.47 18.76
CA LEU A 12 1.22 10.65 18.25
C LEU A 12 1.83 9.57 17.34
N ILE A 13 2.05 8.37 17.87
CA ILE A 13 2.04 7.04 17.23
C ILE A 13 2.27 6.09 18.42
N ALA A 14 1.17 5.73 19.07
CA ALA A 14 1.15 4.75 20.15
C ALA A 14 -0.24 4.12 20.22
N VAL A 15 -0.61 3.37 19.18
CA VAL A 15 -1.51 2.21 19.25
C VAL A 15 -1.08 1.27 18.11
N LEU A 16 -1.07 -0.04 18.37
CA LEU A 16 -0.55 -1.14 17.53
C LEU A 16 0.96 -1.43 17.63
N VAL A 17 1.43 -1.62 18.87
CA VAL A 17 2.42 -2.67 19.17
C VAL A 17 2.03 -3.32 20.49
N ASP A 18 1.10 -4.29 20.47
CA ASP A 18 1.16 -5.46 21.35
C ASP A 18 0.19 -6.56 20.85
N GLU A 19 0.48 -7.81 21.20
CA GLU A 19 -0.17 -9.07 20.80
C GLU A 19 0.42 -9.81 19.58
N PHE A 20 1.65 -10.30 19.77
CA PHE A 20 2.06 -11.59 19.19
C PHE A 20 2.74 -12.44 20.28
N ARG A 21 1.92 -13.09 21.12
CA ARG A 21 2.30 -14.28 21.90
C ARG A 21 1.05 -15.08 22.24
N LEU A 22 1.19 -16.42 22.22
CA LEU A 22 0.15 -17.48 22.25
C LEU A 22 -0.36 -17.76 20.84
N ILE A 23 -0.05 -18.88 20.18
CA ILE A 23 -0.33 -20.26 20.62
C ILE A 23 0.78 -21.20 20.13
N GLN A 24 1.40 -21.93 21.06
CA GLN A 24 2.03 -23.23 20.82
C GLN A 24 1.09 -24.33 21.35
N HIS A 25 1.12 -25.48 20.67
CA HIS A 25 0.53 -26.79 20.98
C HIS A 25 -0.93 -27.07 20.57
N ALA A 26 -1.07 -27.86 19.50
CA ALA A 26 -1.85 -29.10 19.55
C ALA A 26 -1.15 -30.16 18.68
N SER A 27 -0.60 -31.17 19.35
CA SER A 27 -0.02 -32.38 18.77
C SER A 27 -1.12 -33.40 18.49
N ASN A 28 -1.03 -34.10 17.35
CA ASN A 28 -1.30 -35.54 17.12
C ASN A 28 -1.96 -35.78 15.75
N VAL A 29 -1.17 -36.25 14.79
CA VAL A 29 -1.69 -37.07 13.70
C VAL A 29 -1.01 -38.44 13.77
N ARG A 30 -1.85 -39.47 13.79
CA ARG A 30 -1.49 -40.88 14.00
C ARG A 30 -0.74 -41.43 12.78
N ARG A 31 0.20 -42.34 13.03
CA ARG A 31 0.85 -43.17 12.01
C ARG A 31 -0.19 -44.10 11.37
N GLY A 32 -0.32 -44.03 10.05
CA GLY A 32 -1.12 -44.93 9.24
C GLY A 32 -0.30 -45.46 8.07
N SER A 33 -0.19 -46.79 8.02
CA SER A 33 0.32 -47.72 7.01
C SER A 33 0.96 -47.20 5.72
N LEU A 34 2.19 -47.69 5.47
CA LEU A 34 2.94 -47.59 4.22
C LEU A 34 2.25 -48.42 3.12
N ALA A 35 1.80 -47.75 2.05
CA ALA A 35 1.57 -48.37 0.75
C ALA A 35 2.35 -47.58 -0.30
N HIS A 36 3.05 -48.32 -1.15
CA HIS A 36 3.99 -47.88 -2.19
C HIS A 36 3.53 -46.63 -2.97
N CYS A 37 4.11 -45.47 -2.66
CA CYS A 37 4.18 -44.35 -3.60
C CYS A 37 5.62 -44.23 -4.10
N ARG A 38 5.80 -44.29 -5.41
CA ARG A 38 7.08 -44.04 -6.07
C ARG A 38 7.56 -42.61 -5.73
N TRP A 39 8.84 -42.47 -5.42
CA TRP A 39 9.48 -41.20 -5.08
C TRP A 39 9.42 -40.12 -6.18
N GLY A 40 8.94 -40.45 -7.39
CA GLY A 40 8.78 -39.51 -8.51
C GLY A 40 7.42 -38.81 -8.58
N ASP A 41 6.38 -39.32 -7.91
CA ASP A 41 5.00 -38.84 -8.11
C ASP A 41 4.51 -37.90 -6.97
N ILE A 42 5.31 -37.70 -5.92
CA ILE A 42 4.96 -36.90 -4.73
C ILE A 42 5.33 -35.41 -4.89
N MET A 43 6.10 -35.04 -5.92
CA MET A 43 6.48 -33.64 -6.16
C MET A 43 5.48 -32.85 -7.01
N ASN A 44 4.34 -33.43 -7.39
CA ASN A 44 3.36 -32.77 -8.25
C ASN A 44 1.91 -32.86 -7.71
N ILE A 45 1.74 -32.91 -6.39
CA ILE A 45 0.44 -32.70 -5.75
C ILE A 45 0.28 -31.19 -5.50
N GLY A 46 -0.22 -30.49 -6.52
CA GLY A 46 -1.18 -29.40 -6.34
C GLY A 46 -0.75 -28.15 -5.55
N VAL A 47 0.50 -27.68 -5.64
CA VAL A 47 0.75 -26.25 -5.39
C VAL A 47 0.47 -25.53 -6.70
N GLY A 48 -0.79 -25.15 -6.94
CA GLY A 48 -1.11 -24.22 -8.02
C GLY A 48 -0.16 -23.03 -7.93
N LYS A 49 0.46 -22.62 -9.05
CA LYS A 49 1.27 -21.40 -9.09
C LYS A 49 0.40 -20.28 -8.55
N GLN A 50 0.67 -19.82 -7.33
CA GLN A 50 -0.08 -18.71 -6.78
C GLN A 50 0.20 -17.51 -7.69
N HIS A 51 -0.85 -17.03 -8.34
CA HIS A 51 -0.76 -15.79 -9.10
C HIS A 51 -0.63 -14.66 -8.09
N TRP A 52 0.31 -13.76 -8.30
CA TRP A 52 0.55 -12.61 -7.44
C TRP A 52 0.01 -11.36 -8.10
N GLN A 53 -0.48 -10.43 -7.28
CA GLN A 53 -0.93 -9.10 -7.65
C GLN A 53 -0.20 -8.08 -6.79
N LEU A 54 -0.13 -6.83 -7.24
CA LEU A 54 0.51 -5.76 -6.50
C LEU A 54 -0.55 -4.93 -5.77
N ALA A 55 -0.45 -4.87 -4.44
CA ALA A 55 -1.20 -3.94 -3.64
C ALA A 55 -0.40 -2.64 -3.43
N GLN A 56 -1.13 -1.53 -3.33
CA GLN A 56 -0.58 -0.21 -3.13
C GLN A 56 -1.45 0.59 -2.17
N ILE A 57 -0.83 1.24 -1.18
CA ILE A 57 -1.46 2.23 -0.32
C ILE A 57 -0.80 3.59 -0.52
N ASN A 58 -1.60 4.65 -0.54
CA ASN A 58 -1.18 6.02 -0.33
C ASN A 58 -1.93 6.60 0.86
N VAL A 59 -1.23 7.41 1.66
CA VAL A 59 -1.83 8.23 2.71
C VAL A 59 -1.43 9.69 2.53
N GLY A 60 -2.28 10.59 3.01
CA GLY A 60 -2.01 12.02 2.99
C GLY A 60 -2.83 12.73 4.05
N ARG A 61 -2.36 13.91 4.46
CA ARG A 61 -3.11 14.79 5.36
C ARG A 61 -3.51 16.04 4.58
N LEU A 62 -4.80 16.34 4.48
CA LEU A 62 -5.29 17.52 3.79
C LEU A 62 -4.87 18.81 4.49
N VAL A 63 -4.63 19.86 3.71
CA VAL A 63 -4.36 21.23 4.23
C VAL A 63 -5.60 21.90 4.82
N ALA A 64 -6.80 21.35 4.56
CA ALA A 64 -8.09 21.87 4.98
C ALA A 64 -9.18 20.78 5.00
N PRO A 65 -10.30 20.97 5.73
CA PRO A 65 -11.44 20.05 5.70
C PRO A 65 -12.03 19.88 4.30
N SER A 66 -12.67 18.74 4.04
CA SER A 66 -13.16 18.32 2.70
C SER A 66 -14.07 19.31 1.97
N HIS A 67 -14.81 20.15 2.69
CA HIS A 67 -15.70 21.15 2.08
C HIS A 67 -15.04 22.52 1.82
N ASP A 68 -13.78 22.70 2.25
CA ASP A 68 -13.04 23.96 2.09
C ASP A 68 -12.67 24.20 0.60
N PRO A 69 -12.83 25.43 0.08
CA PRO A 69 -12.48 25.76 -1.31
C PRO A 69 -11.03 25.40 -1.70
N ARG A 70 -10.10 25.37 -0.74
CA ARG A 70 -8.68 25.02 -0.99
C ARG A 70 -8.49 23.59 -1.48
N VAL A 71 -9.31 22.65 -0.98
CA VAL A 71 -9.22 21.23 -1.35
C VAL A 71 -10.32 20.80 -2.32
N ARG A 72 -11.31 21.66 -2.58
CA ARG A 72 -12.40 21.41 -3.52
C ARG A 72 -11.95 20.82 -4.87
N PRO A 73 -10.91 21.35 -5.56
CA PRO A 73 -10.52 20.82 -6.85
C PRO A 73 -10.01 19.37 -6.80
N PHE A 74 -9.44 18.93 -5.68
CA PHE A 74 -9.05 17.54 -5.47
C PHE A 74 -10.28 16.62 -5.44
N PHE A 75 -11.32 17.00 -4.69
CA PHE A 75 -12.55 16.22 -4.60
C PHE A 75 -13.31 16.19 -5.92
N ASP A 76 -13.37 17.33 -6.63
CA ASP A 76 -14.04 17.43 -7.94
C ASP A 76 -13.37 16.54 -9.02
N ALA A 77 -12.09 16.17 -8.83
CA ALA A 77 -11.35 15.32 -9.75
C ALA A 77 -11.49 13.81 -9.45
N LEU A 78 -12.00 13.42 -8.26
CA LEU A 78 -11.97 12.02 -7.80
C LEU A 78 -12.68 11.07 -8.76
N ASP A 79 -13.92 11.36 -9.14
CA ASP A 79 -14.71 10.47 -10.00
C ASP A 79 -14.03 10.25 -11.36
N ARG A 80 -13.44 11.31 -11.93
CA ARG A 80 -12.69 11.23 -13.18
C ARG A 80 -11.44 10.34 -13.02
N VAL A 81 -10.65 10.55 -11.97
CA VAL A 81 -9.43 9.77 -11.72
C VAL A 81 -9.76 8.30 -11.44
N ASN A 82 -10.81 8.05 -10.66
CA ASN A 82 -11.31 6.71 -10.38
C ASN A 82 -11.75 5.99 -11.66
N ALA A 83 -12.49 6.67 -12.55
CA ALA A 83 -12.91 6.10 -13.83
C ALA A 83 -11.72 5.77 -14.75
N ILE A 84 -10.65 6.59 -14.72
CA ILE A 84 -9.41 6.31 -15.46
C ILE A 84 -8.73 5.05 -14.89
N ALA A 85 -8.66 4.92 -13.56
CA ALA A 85 -8.11 3.74 -12.90
C ALA A 85 -8.92 2.48 -13.24
N ASP A 86 -10.26 2.55 -13.12
CA ASP A 86 -11.18 1.44 -13.38
C ASP A 86 -11.09 0.93 -14.82
N ALA A 87 -10.71 1.79 -15.78
CA ALA A 87 -10.49 1.43 -17.19
C ALA A 87 -9.03 1.08 -17.55
N ALA A 88 -8.08 1.23 -16.61
CA ALA A 88 -6.67 1.04 -16.90
C ALA A 88 -6.33 -0.46 -17.08
N PRO A 89 -5.51 -0.82 -18.09
CA PRO A 89 -4.97 -2.17 -18.20
C PRO A 89 -4.26 -2.60 -16.91
N GLY A 90 -4.55 -3.82 -16.46
CA GLY A 90 -3.96 -4.36 -15.23
C GLY A 90 -4.55 -3.84 -13.93
N PHE A 91 -5.54 -2.93 -13.96
CA PHE A 91 -6.31 -2.60 -12.76
C PHE A 91 -7.13 -3.80 -12.29
N VAL A 92 -7.13 -4.06 -10.98
CA VAL A 92 -7.83 -5.21 -10.40
C VAL A 92 -8.90 -4.78 -9.40
N TRP A 93 -8.58 -3.82 -8.51
CA TRP A 93 -9.49 -3.37 -7.47
C TRP A 93 -9.01 -2.07 -6.81
N ARG A 94 -9.94 -1.30 -6.24
CA ARG A 94 -9.65 -0.20 -5.32
C ARG A 94 -10.59 -0.20 -4.13
N LEU A 95 -10.10 0.33 -3.01
CA LEU A 95 -10.90 0.64 -1.83
C LEU A 95 -11.94 1.70 -2.17
N GLN A 96 -13.18 1.48 -1.74
CA GLN A 96 -14.31 2.37 -1.97
C GLN A 96 -15.23 2.34 -0.76
N SER A 97 -15.84 3.47 -0.42
CA SER A 97 -17.02 3.52 0.43
C SER A 97 -18.24 2.94 -0.30
N GLU A 98 -19.38 2.84 0.38
CA GLU A 98 -20.66 2.53 -0.28
C GLU A 98 -21.01 3.58 -1.36
N ALA A 99 -20.52 4.81 -1.23
CA ALA A 99 -20.67 5.89 -2.21
C ALA A 99 -19.61 5.87 -3.31
N GLY A 100 -18.69 4.89 -3.32
CA GLY A 100 -17.71 4.69 -4.39
C GLY A 100 -16.35 5.38 -4.20
N ASN A 101 -16.13 6.10 -3.09
CA ASN A 101 -14.93 6.91 -2.86
C ASN A 101 -14.18 6.52 -1.58
N ALA A 102 -12.87 6.27 -1.69
CA ALA A 102 -12.03 5.91 -0.53
C ALA A 102 -11.89 7.06 0.48
N THR A 103 -12.03 8.31 0.02
CA THR A 103 -11.91 9.52 0.85
C THR A 103 -13.02 9.67 1.88
N ASP A 104 -14.12 8.94 1.74
CA ASP A 104 -15.21 8.94 2.72
C ASP A 104 -14.92 8.01 3.91
N ILE A 105 -13.91 7.15 3.78
CA ILE A 105 -13.46 6.26 4.84
C ILE A 105 -12.52 7.04 5.75
N GLN A 106 -12.82 7.07 7.05
CA GLN A 106 -11.95 7.67 8.07
C GLN A 106 -11.21 6.58 8.84
N PRO A 107 -9.97 6.23 8.46
CA PRO A 107 -9.21 5.17 9.11
C PRO A 107 -8.52 5.61 10.41
N THR A 108 -8.50 6.90 10.69
CA THR A 108 -7.90 7.46 11.92
C THR A 108 -8.84 8.50 12.52
N SER A 109 -8.54 8.94 13.75
CA SER A 109 -9.27 10.03 14.40
C SER A 109 -8.98 11.42 13.82
N ASP A 110 -8.01 11.54 12.90
CA ASP A 110 -7.70 12.79 12.22
C ASP A 110 -8.64 12.98 11.01
N PRO A 111 -9.56 13.95 11.04
CA PRO A 111 -10.54 14.14 9.96
C PRO A 111 -9.90 14.65 8.66
N LEU A 112 -8.61 15.03 8.69
CA LEU A 112 -7.85 15.45 7.51
C LEU A 112 -7.07 14.30 6.89
N PHE A 113 -7.08 13.11 7.50
CA PHE A 113 -6.35 11.95 7.02
C PHE A 113 -7.11 11.27 5.88
N ILE A 114 -6.44 11.18 4.73
CA ILE A 114 -6.95 10.54 3.51
C ILE A 114 -6.15 9.29 3.24
N VAL A 115 -6.84 8.21 2.87
CA VAL A 115 -6.25 6.95 2.42
C VAL A 115 -6.78 6.58 1.04
N ASN A 116 -5.90 6.02 0.22
CA ASN A 116 -6.27 5.29 -0.99
C ASN A 116 -5.54 3.95 -0.97
N LEU A 117 -6.22 2.89 -1.40
CA LEU A 117 -5.69 1.54 -1.46
C LEU A 117 -6.18 0.88 -2.75
N SER A 118 -5.27 0.28 -3.51
CA SER A 118 -5.58 -0.36 -4.78
C SER A 118 -4.79 -1.64 -5.00
N VAL A 119 -5.27 -2.49 -5.91
CA VAL A 119 -4.64 -3.72 -6.35
C VAL A 119 -4.55 -3.74 -7.87
N TRP A 120 -3.41 -4.18 -8.38
CA TRP A 120 -3.02 -4.22 -9.79
C TRP A 120 -2.46 -5.59 -10.15
N SER A 121 -2.41 -5.93 -11.43
CA SER A 121 -1.80 -7.16 -11.92
C SER A 121 -0.31 -7.23 -11.56
N ASP A 122 0.38 -6.10 -11.68
CA ASP A 122 1.83 -5.98 -11.51
C ASP A 122 2.25 -4.52 -11.26
N ALA A 123 3.55 -4.30 -11.10
CA ALA A 123 4.11 -2.99 -10.81
C ALA A 123 4.15 -2.08 -12.03
N GLU A 124 4.34 -2.65 -13.20
CA GLU A 124 4.44 -1.97 -14.48
C GLU A 124 3.08 -1.32 -14.83
N ALA A 125 1.97 -2.06 -14.72
CA ALA A 125 0.61 -1.55 -14.94
C ALA A 125 0.27 -0.39 -13.99
N LEU A 126 0.57 -0.52 -12.70
CA LEU A 126 0.38 0.56 -11.74
C LEU A 126 1.27 1.77 -12.09
N PHE A 127 2.53 1.55 -12.46
CA PHE A 127 3.47 2.62 -12.80
C PHE A 127 3.01 3.40 -14.04
N GLU A 128 2.56 2.70 -15.08
CA GLU A 128 1.97 3.31 -16.27
C GLU A 128 0.74 4.16 -15.92
N PHE A 129 -0.16 3.65 -15.07
CA PHE A 129 -1.29 4.44 -14.58
C PHE A 129 -0.83 5.70 -13.82
N VAL A 130 0.14 5.59 -12.92
CA VAL A 130 0.57 6.73 -12.09
C VAL A 130 1.27 7.81 -12.90
N TYR A 131 2.12 7.43 -13.85
CA TYR A 131 3.05 8.36 -14.51
C TYR A 131 2.73 8.66 -15.98
N GLN A 132 1.97 7.81 -16.66
CA GLN A 132 1.71 7.91 -18.11
C GLN A 132 0.23 8.08 -18.45
N SER A 133 -0.62 8.35 -17.44
CA SER A 133 -2.05 8.58 -17.64
C SER A 133 -2.45 10.05 -17.38
N ALA A 134 -3.72 10.36 -17.61
CA ALA A 134 -4.31 11.63 -17.21
C ALA A 134 -4.33 11.87 -15.68
N HIS A 135 -3.74 10.99 -14.87
CA HIS A 135 -3.48 11.20 -13.45
C HIS A 135 -2.29 12.13 -13.15
N THR A 136 -1.34 12.25 -14.08
CA THR A 136 -0.10 13.05 -13.90
C THR A 136 -0.35 14.52 -13.51
N PRO A 137 -1.33 15.25 -14.08
CA PRO A 137 -1.65 16.61 -13.67
C PRO A 137 -2.05 16.73 -12.19
N GLU A 138 -2.81 15.77 -11.65
CA GLU A 138 -3.23 15.78 -10.24
C GLU A 138 -2.04 15.51 -9.31
N MET A 139 -1.12 14.65 -9.73
CA MET A 139 0.14 14.39 -9.00
C MET A 139 1.04 15.63 -8.93
N ALA A 140 1.02 16.50 -9.94
CA ALA A 140 1.76 17.76 -9.93
C ALA A 140 1.17 18.75 -8.91
N ARG A 141 -0.16 18.75 -8.74
CA ARG A 141 -0.90 19.69 -7.89
C ARG A 141 -1.06 19.21 -6.45
N ARG A 142 -0.66 17.99 -6.12
CA ARG A 142 -0.88 17.41 -4.77
C ARG A 142 -0.38 18.28 -3.59
N ARG A 143 0.64 19.12 -3.79
CA ARG A 143 1.14 20.06 -2.76
C ARG A 143 0.18 21.23 -2.48
N GLU A 144 -0.80 21.46 -3.35
CA GLU A 144 -1.90 22.40 -3.12
C GLU A 144 -2.90 21.83 -2.09
N TYR A 145 -3.05 20.50 -2.03
CA TYR A 145 -4.13 19.83 -1.28
C TYR A 145 -3.64 19.13 -0.01
N PHE A 146 -2.40 18.68 0.00
CA PHE A 146 -1.85 17.88 1.09
C PHE A 146 -0.66 18.55 1.76
N ASP A 147 -0.64 18.47 3.09
CA ASP A 147 0.53 18.77 3.89
C ASP A 147 1.70 17.87 3.47
N ARG A 148 2.92 18.36 3.70
CA ARG A 148 4.10 17.53 3.56
C ARG A 148 4.03 16.41 4.62
N PHE A 149 3.87 15.18 4.16
CA PHE A 149 3.86 14.01 5.03
C PHE A 149 5.28 13.75 5.58
N GLU A 150 5.40 13.58 6.89
CA GLU A 150 6.62 13.13 7.54
C GLU A 150 6.62 11.58 7.53
N GLY A 151 7.66 10.98 6.94
CA GLY A 151 7.78 9.53 6.80
C GLY A 151 7.18 8.95 5.53
N ALA A 152 7.05 7.62 5.50
CA ALA A 152 6.48 6.89 4.38
C ALA A 152 4.98 7.20 4.20
N TYR A 153 4.62 7.71 3.02
CA TYR A 153 3.23 8.00 2.64
C TYR A 153 2.72 7.06 1.52
N GLN A 154 3.60 6.23 0.96
CA GLN A 154 3.28 5.22 -0.05
C GLN A 154 3.99 3.91 0.29
N ALA A 155 3.28 2.80 0.17
CA ALA A 155 3.86 1.47 0.20
C ALA A 155 3.23 0.57 -0.87
N LEU A 156 4.07 -0.30 -1.43
CA LEU A 156 3.73 -1.35 -2.38
C LEU A 156 4.09 -2.70 -1.77
N TRP A 157 3.29 -3.73 -2.02
CA TRP A 157 3.60 -5.10 -1.61
C TRP A 157 2.84 -6.12 -2.46
N TRP A 158 3.42 -7.31 -2.58
CA TRP A 158 2.79 -8.40 -3.31
C TRP A 158 1.73 -9.10 -2.46
N VAL A 159 0.58 -9.38 -3.05
CA VAL A 159 -0.53 -10.11 -2.43
C VAL A 159 -0.96 -11.28 -3.34
N PRO A 160 -1.48 -12.39 -2.78
CA PRO A 160 -2.06 -13.44 -3.59
C PRO A 160 -3.21 -12.89 -4.45
N ALA A 161 -3.36 -13.40 -5.67
CA ALA A 161 -4.42 -12.97 -6.58
C ALA A 161 -5.80 -13.19 -5.93
N GLY A 162 -6.65 -12.16 -6.03
CA GLY A 162 -7.96 -12.15 -5.38
C GLY A 162 -7.95 -11.64 -3.94
N HIS A 163 -6.78 -11.47 -3.30
CA HIS A 163 -6.70 -10.80 -2.00
C HIS A 163 -7.13 -9.34 -2.13
N ARG A 164 -7.84 -8.85 -1.11
CA ARG A 164 -8.31 -7.48 -1.00
C ARG A 164 -7.82 -6.94 0.34
N PRO A 165 -6.69 -6.20 0.34
CA PRO A 165 -6.08 -5.76 1.58
C PRO A 165 -7.01 -4.80 2.34
N SER A 166 -6.97 -4.87 3.67
CA SER A 166 -7.64 -3.88 4.51
C SER A 166 -6.78 -2.62 4.66
N VAL A 167 -7.40 -1.54 5.15
CA VAL A 167 -6.66 -0.32 5.47
C VAL A 167 -5.62 -0.59 6.56
N ASP A 168 -5.96 -1.37 7.59
CA ASP A 168 -5.03 -1.74 8.67
C ASP A 168 -3.81 -2.51 8.16
N GLU A 169 -4.00 -3.41 7.17
CA GLU A 169 -2.89 -4.09 6.52
C GLU A 169 -1.97 -3.07 5.84
N GLY A 170 -2.55 -2.15 5.05
CA GLY A 170 -1.77 -1.12 4.35
C GLY A 170 -1.04 -0.16 5.30
N LEU A 171 -1.68 0.29 6.38
CA LEU A 171 -1.04 1.11 7.41
C LEU A 171 0.13 0.36 8.08
N SER A 172 -0.02 -0.95 8.29
CA SER A 172 1.07 -1.80 8.80
C SER A 172 2.25 -1.89 7.83
N ARG A 173 2.01 -1.85 6.51
CA ARG A 173 3.07 -1.80 5.49
C ARG A 173 3.81 -0.47 5.50
N LEU A 174 3.10 0.65 5.61
CA LEU A 174 3.70 1.98 5.73
C LEU A 174 4.57 2.06 6.98
N TRP A 175 4.07 1.62 8.13
CA TRP A 175 4.84 1.58 9.37
C TRP A 175 6.14 0.77 9.23
N ARG A 176 6.06 -0.41 8.59
CA ARG A 176 7.24 -1.26 8.36
C ARG A 176 8.25 -0.57 7.45
N LEU A 177 7.78 0.04 6.36
CA LEU A 177 8.61 0.75 5.41
C LEU A 177 9.32 1.93 6.06
N ASP A 178 8.61 2.72 6.86
CA ASP A 178 9.16 3.88 7.58
C ASP A 178 10.22 3.46 8.61
N ARG A 179 9.97 2.38 9.35
CA ARG A 179 10.84 1.96 10.45
C ARG A 179 12.08 1.17 10.00
N TYR A 180 11.95 0.36 8.95
CA TYR A 180 12.97 -0.61 8.56
C TYR A 180 13.49 -0.40 7.13
N GLY A 181 12.90 0.52 6.37
CA GLY A 181 13.20 0.72 4.95
C GLY A 181 12.58 -0.34 4.03
N PRO A 182 12.84 -0.24 2.72
CA PRO A 182 12.26 -1.13 1.71
C PRO A 182 12.66 -2.60 1.89
N SER A 183 11.69 -3.50 1.74
CA SER A 183 11.87 -4.95 1.79
C SER A 183 10.82 -5.67 0.94
N VAL A 184 10.96 -6.98 0.77
CA VAL A 184 9.94 -7.83 0.10
C VAL A 184 8.54 -7.74 0.73
N HIS A 185 8.44 -7.26 1.98
CA HIS A 185 7.18 -7.13 2.69
C HIS A 185 6.51 -5.74 2.53
N ALA A 186 7.26 -4.72 2.15
CA ALA A 186 6.78 -3.35 1.91
C ALA A 186 7.89 -2.55 1.20
N PHE A 187 7.58 -1.95 0.06
CA PHE A 187 8.56 -1.23 -0.77
C PHE A 187 7.94 -0.06 -1.55
N THR A 188 8.72 0.61 -2.39
CA THR A 188 8.28 1.71 -3.27
C THR A 188 8.77 1.48 -4.69
N PHE A 189 8.35 2.29 -5.65
CA PHE A 189 8.86 2.23 -7.03
C PHE A 189 10.38 2.41 -7.14
N LYS A 190 11.01 3.11 -6.20
CA LYS A 190 12.47 3.31 -6.15
C LYS A 190 13.22 2.02 -5.80
N ALA A 191 12.55 1.07 -5.16
CA ALA A 191 13.11 -0.20 -4.75
C ALA A 191 12.08 -1.32 -4.96
N ARG A 192 11.68 -1.54 -6.21
CA ARG A 192 10.67 -2.55 -6.58
C ARG A 192 11.24 -3.95 -6.41
N PHE A 193 10.66 -4.74 -5.51
CA PHE A 193 11.02 -6.15 -5.33
C PHE A 193 10.25 -7.06 -6.28
N ALA A 194 10.86 -8.17 -6.69
CA ALA A 194 10.21 -9.19 -7.49
C ALA A 194 9.05 -9.86 -6.73
N CYS A 195 8.05 -10.36 -7.46
CA CYS A 195 6.95 -11.11 -6.83
C CYS A 195 7.46 -12.41 -6.20
N PRO A 196 6.81 -12.92 -5.14
CA PRO A 196 7.28 -14.13 -4.46
C PRO A 196 7.39 -15.32 -5.40
N GLY A 197 8.52 -16.03 -5.31
CA GLY A 197 8.86 -17.14 -6.21
C GLY A 197 9.73 -16.72 -7.39
N LEU A 198 9.91 -15.42 -7.64
CA LEU A 198 10.93 -14.89 -8.55
C LEU A 198 12.12 -14.34 -7.75
N ALA A 199 13.33 -14.66 -8.20
CA ALA A 199 14.55 -14.11 -7.63
C ALA A 199 14.95 -12.84 -8.38
N GLY A 200 15.47 -11.85 -7.66
CA GLY A 200 16.00 -10.63 -8.25
C GLY A 200 16.35 -9.58 -7.20
N ALA A 201 17.37 -8.77 -7.48
CA ALA A 201 17.64 -7.57 -6.70
C ALA A 201 16.51 -6.55 -6.88
N PRO A 202 16.26 -5.65 -5.90
CA PRO A 202 15.30 -4.57 -6.08
C PRO A 202 15.70 -3.67 -7.24
N VAL A 203 14.72 -3.25 -8.04
CA VAL A 203 14.89 -2.42 -9.23
C VAL A 203 14.34 -1.02 -8.96
N ASP A 204 15.09 0.01 -9.34
CA ASP A 204 14.58 1.39 -9.36
C ASP A 204 13.80 1.62 -10.66
N MET A 205 12.50 1.87 -10.55
CA MET A 205 11.63 2.16 -11.69
C MET A 205 11.70 3.63 -12.14
N GLN A 206 12.57 4.44 -11.52
CA GLN A 206 12.78 5.85 -11.83
C GLN A 206 11.49 6.68 -11.79
N PRO A 207 10.73 6.64 -10.68
CA PRO A 207 9.54 7.49 -10.53
C PRO A 207 9.91 8.97 -10.64
N ASP A 208 9.04 9.77 -11.25
CA ASP A 208 9.32 11.18 -11.52
C ASP A 208 9.66 11.95 -10.22
N PRO A 209 10.70 12.83 -10.20
CA PRO A 209 11.25 13.42 -8.98
C PRO A 209 10.28 14.29 -8.19
N TRP A 210 9.24 14.77 -8.87
CA TRP A 210 8.20 15.53 -8.22
C TRP A 210 7.49 14.73 -7.15
N CYS A 211 7.61 13.40 -7.10
CA CYS A 211 6.92 12.47 -6.21
C CYS A 211 7.72 12.05 -4.95
N PHE A 212 8.69 12.80 -4.44
CA PHE A 212 9.36 12.42 -3.18
C PHE A 212 8.74 13.07 -1.92
N GLY A 213 8.08 12.28 -1.08
CA GLY A 213 8.22 12.40 0.38
C GLY A 213 9.54 11.74 0.81
N ARG A 214 10.14 12.15 1.93
CA ARG A 214 11.39 11.50 2.38
C ARG A 214 11.03 10.08 2.79
N ALA A 215 11.56 9.10 2.06
CA ALA A 215 11.71 7.73 2.55
C ALA A 215 12.68 7.70 3.72
#